data_AF-A0A9P1CUS0-F1
#
_entry.id   AF-A0A9P1CUS0-F1
#
_cell.length_a   1.000
_cell.length_b   1.000
_cell.length_c   1.000
_cell.angle_alpha   90.00
_cell.angle_beta   90.00
_cell.angle_gamma   90.00
#
_symmetry.space_group_name_H-M   'P 1'
#
loop_
_entity.id
_entity.type
_entity.pdbx_description
1 polymer ?
#
loop_
_entity_poly.entity_id
_entity_poly.type
_entity_poly.pdbx_seq_one_letter_code
_entity_poly.pdbx_strand_id
1 'polypeptide(L)'
;MLMEIRVAGVLRMLVRSFRKQSLQSQSLLSGAGTWPLKPLEESKKRPETDSGDLYAGMPAPDPEKKVTPSKDIFADPPAKEDLSLAIFLDIDGVLRKLESVPMITVNGGTLPLDLGNRALLPEALRALKYLIHLTGASLVVSSEWRRSSSLLEEAQTALRALGMRVRGVTPVLRPREDLFVGTKLDPDKQATLRLRWAERRAREITAWLQEHREVRHWIALDDLDLTIADEAAIRSADTLKMGPFLVLVDPEVGLTMSHARQSSEWLLAKKERPRKMART
;
A
#
# COMPACT_ATOMS: atom_id res chain seq x y z
N MET A 1 -15.74 2.05 -35.46
CA MET A 1 -16.70 1.42 -34.53
C MET A 1 -15.97 1.32 -33.19
N LEU A 2 -16.25 2.26 -32.28
CA LEU A 2 -15.50 2.50 -31.04
C LEU A 2 -15.84 1.45 -29.98
N MET A 3 -14.82 0.83 -29.39
CA MET A 3 -14.94 0.05 -28.16
C MET A 3 -14.89 0.99 -26.95
N GLU A 4 -16.03 1.20 -26.31
CA GLU A 4 -16.12 1.87 -25.00
C GLU A 4 -15.57 0.97 -23.88
N ILE A 5 -14.61 1.53 -23.13
CA ILE A 5 -13.90 0.90 -22.02
C ILE A 5 -14.77 0.94 -20.75
N ARG A 6 -15.28 -0.21 -20.32
CA ARG A 6 -15.96 -0.39 -19.02
C ARG A 6 -14.96 -0.57 -17.87
N VAL A 7 -14.26 0.50 -17.47
CA VAL A 7 -13.38 0.50 -16.27
C VAL A 7 -14.09 1.05 -15.00
N ALA A 8 -15.27 1.66 -15.13
CA ALA A 8 -15.97 2.31 -14.01
C ALA A 8 -16.69 1.37 -13.00
N GLY A 9 -16.77 0.06 -13.27
CA GLY A 9 -17.54 -0.89 -12.45
C GLY A 9 -16.82 -1.44 -11.22
N VAL A 10 -15.48 -1.56 -11.28
CA VAL A 10 -14.68 -2.20 -10.21
C VAL A 10 -14.42 -1.23 -9.05
N LEU A 11 -14.32 0.08 -9.34
CA LEU A 11 -14.02 1.10 -8.33
C LEU A 11 -15.22 1.47 -7.43
N ARG A 12 -16.47 1.27 -7.88
CA ARG A 12 -17.68 1.59 -7.09
C ARG A 12 -17.95 0.63 -5.92
N MET A 13 -17.38 -0.57 -5.92
CA MET A 13 -17.65 -1.57 -4.87
C MET A 13 -16.69 -1.51 -3.66
N LEU A 14 -15.55 -0.81 -3.79
CA LEU A 14 -14.53 -0.70 -2.73
C LEU A 14 -14.92 0.29 -1.61
N VAL A 15 -15.65 1.36 -1.92
CA VAL A 15 -15.94 2.47 -1.00
C VAL A 15 -16.97 2.13 0.10
N ARG A 16 -17.84 1.12 -0.10
CA ARG A 16 -18.90 0.79 0.88
C ARG A 16 -18.45 -0.13 2.03
N SER A 17 -17.29 -0.78 1.93
CA SER A 17 -16.82 -1.79 2.90
C SER A 17 -16.19 -1.21 4.16
N PHE A 18 -15.40 -0.14 4.01
CA PHE A 18 -14.58 0.42 5.11
C PHE A 18 -15.40 1.01 6.26
N ARG A 19 -16.66 1.40 6.00
CA ARG A 19 -17.56 1.94 7.03
C ARG A 19 -17.99 0.91 8.09
N LYS A 20 -17.95 -0.40 7.81
CA LYS A 20 -18.35 -1.44 8.79
C LYS A 20 -17.21 -1.91 9.70
N GLN A 21 -15.96 -1.90 9.25
CA GLN A 21 -14.82 -2.28 10.09
C GLN A 21 -14.46 -1.21 11.14
N SER A 22 -14.66 0.07 10.84
CA SER A 22 -14.49 1.16 11.82
C SER A 22 -15.54 1.13 12.95
N LEU A 23 -16.75 0.59 12.69
CA LEU A 23 -17.81 0.52 13.71
C LEU A 23 -17.70 -0.71 14.62
N GLN A 24 -17.07 -1.80 14.17
CA GLN A 24 -16.87 -2.99 15.03
C GLN A 24 -15.71 -2.84 16.01
N SER A 25 -14.69 -2.03 15.70
CA SER A 25 -13.60 -1.71 16.63
C SER A 25 -13.96 -0.67 17.70
N GLN A 26 -15.09 0.06 17.55
CA GLN A 26 -15.58 1.00 18.58
C GLN A 26 -16.46 0.35 19.66
N SER A 27 -16.91 -0.91 19.49
CA SER A 27 -17.78 -1.56 20.51
C SER A 27 -17.05 -2.22 21.69
N LEU A 28 -15.71 -2.20 21.69
CA LEU A 28 -14.87 -2.78 22.76
C LEU A 28 -14.27 -1.76 23.74
N LEU A 29 -14.68 -0.49 23.68
CA LEU A 29 -14.23 0.58 24.59
C LEU A 29 -15.36 1.17 25.47
N SER A 30 -16.42 0.41 25.75
CA SER A 30 -17.51 0.80 26.66
C SER A 30 -17.17 0.62 28.15
N GLY A 31 -15.97 1.02 28.55
CA GLY A 31 -15.47 0.91 29.92
C GLY A 31 -14.62 2.11 30.34
N ALA A 32 -15.09 3.34 30.06
CA ALA A 32 -14.42 4.55 30.52
C ALA A 32 -15.23 5.18 31.66
N GLY A 33 -14.60 5.27 32.83
CA GLY A 33 -15.16 5.85 34.04
C GLY A 33 -15.58 7.30 33.88
N THR A 34 -16.53 7.70 34.71
CA THR A 34 -17.03 9.07 34.86
C THR A 34 -15.93 10.00 35.37
N TRP A 35 -15.43 10.87 34.49
CA TRP A 35 -14.60 12.01 34.90
C TRP A 35 -15.50 13.15 35.39
N PRO A 36 -15.33 13.69 36.60
CA PRO A 36 -16.09 14.83 37.06
C PRO A 36 -15.67 16.07 36.26
N LEU A 37 -16.60 16.58 35.45
CA LEU A 37 -16.48 17.87 34.79
C LEU A 37 -16.45 18.98 35.85
N LYS A 38 -15.29 19.63 35.99
CA LYS A 38 -15.20 20.89 36.75
C LYS A 38 -15.95 21.99 35.98
N PRO A 39 -16.65 22.90 36.69
CA PRO A 39 -17.31 24.05 36.07
C PRO A 39 -16.30 24.90 35.29
N LEU A 40 -16.68 25.34 34.09
CA LEU A 40 -15.95 26.37 33.34
C LEU A 40 -15.96 27.66 34.17
N GLU A 41 -14.79 28.08 34.66
CA GLU A 41 -14.59 29.43 35.18
C GLU A 41 -14.72 30.45 34.05
N GLU A 42 -15.38 31.56 34.38
CA GLU A 42 -15.64 32.70 33.52
C GLU A 42 -14.38 33.23 32.83
N SER A 43 -14.49 33.36 31.51
CA SER A 43 -13.49 33.95 30.64
C SER A 43 -13.20 35.40 31.02
N LYS A 44 -12.03 35.63 31.63
CA LYS A 44 -11.46 36.97 31.77
C LYS A 44 -11.21 37.55 30.38
N LYS A 45 -11.77 38.76 30.16
CA LYS A 45 -11.61 39.59 28.97
C LYS A 45 -10.12 39.68 28.57
N ARG A 46 -9.81 39.26 27.35
CA ARG A 46 -8.48 39.46 26.75
C ARG A 46 -8.29 40.95 26.48
N PRO A 47 -7.14 41.54 26.87
CA PRO A 47 -6.81 42.90 26.49
C PRO A 47 -6.60 42.98 24.97
N GLU A 48 -7.18 43.99 24.34
CA GLU A 48 -6.90 44.38 22.96
C GLU A 48 -5.47 44.93 22.92
N THR A 49 -4.52 44.11 22.48
CA THR A 49 -3.16 44.55 22.21
C THR A 49 -3.00 44.87 20.73
N ASP A 50 -2.76 46.16 20.54
CA ASP A 50 -2.30 46.89 19.39
C ASP A 50 -1.08 46.26 18.68
N SER A 51 -1.05 46.42 17.36
CA SER A 51 0.09 46.25 16.45
C SER A 51 0.96 44.97 16.53
N GLY A 52 0.61 43.97 15.71
CA GLY A 52 1.41 43.74 14.50
C GLY A 52 2.59 42.76 14.50
N ASP A 53 2.76 41.90 15.51
CA ASP A 53 3.76 40.81 15.42
C ASP A 53 3.10 39.43 15.59
N LEU A 54 2.92 38.74 14.45
CA LEU A 54 2.31 37.40 14.36
C LEU A 54 3.06 36.33 15.19
N TYR A 55 4.26 36.64 15.68
CA TYR A 55 5.12 35.72 16.43
C TYR A 55 5.27 36.05 17.91
N ALA A 56 4.66 37.13 18.41
CA ALA A 56 4.83 37.57 19.81
C ALA A 56 4.35 36.56 20.88
N GLY A 57 3.54 35.57 20.50
CA GLY A 57 3.03 34.51 21.38
C GLY A 57 3.66 33.14 21.17
N MET A 58 4.65 33.00 20.27
CA MET A 58 5.32 31.71 20.11
C MET A 58 6.31 31.50 21.26
N PRO A 59 6.30 30.34 21.94
CA PRO A 59 7.30 30.04 22.95
C PRO A 59 8.70 30.12 22.32
N ALA A 60 9.65 30.73 23.04
CA ALA A 60 11.02 30.81 22.58
C ALA A 60 11.51 29.40 22.20
N PRO A 61 12.18 29.23 21.04
CA PRO A 61 12.66 27.93 20.60
C PRO A 61 13.54 27.32 21.69
N ASP A 62 13.15 26.12 22.14
CA ASP A 62 13.83 25.38 23.19
C ASP A 62 15.31 25.16 22.80
N PRO A 63 16.28 25.81 23.48
CA PRO A 63 17.68 25.76 23.09
C PRO A 63 18.30 24.36 23.25
N GLU A 64 17.64 23.46 23.98
CA GLU A 64 18.10 22.08 24.15
C GLU A 64 17.65 21.16 23.01
N LYS A 65 16.62 21.54 22.25
CA LYS A 65 16.15 20.76 21.10
C LYS A 65 16.92 21.16 19.84
N LYS A 66 18.24 20.95 19.86
CA LYS A 66 19.08 21.02 18.65
C LYS A 66 18.55 20.02 17.63
N VAL A 67 17.79 20.50 16.66
CA VAL A 67 17.41 19.73 15.47
C VAL A 67 18.72 19.43 14.75
N THR A 68 19.26 18.24 14.97
CA THR A 68 20.42 17.78 14.22
C THR A 68 20.04 17.78 12.74
N PRO A 69 20.84 18.41 11.86
CA PRO A 69 20.54 18.42 10.43
C PRO A 69 20.40 16.97 9.97
N SER A 70 19.24 16.62 9.42
CA SER A 70 18.98 15.26 8.96
C SER A 70 20.01 14.92 7.90
N LYS A 71 20.90 13.97 8.19
CA LYS A 71 21.87 13.45 7.22
C LYS A 71 21.09 13.06 5.95
N ASP A 72 21.52 13.56 4.80
CA ASP A 72 20.91 13.18 3.54
C ASP A 72 21.03 11.67 3.37
N ILE A 73 19.89 10.99 3.34
CA ILE A 73 19.79 9.53 3.24
C ILE A 73 20.25 9.01 1.87
N PHE A 74 20.48 9.90 0.91
CA PHE A 74 21.00 9.59 -0.43
C PHE A 74 22.41 10.13 -0.67
N ALA A 75 23.14 10.54 0.39
CA ALA A 75 24.51 11.01 0.27
C ALA A 75 25.48 9.91 -0.18
N ASP A 76 25.20 8.67 0.20
CA ASP A 76 25.97 7.50 -0.22
C ASP A 76 25.60 7.13 -1.67
N PRO A 77 26.51 6.53 -2.47
CA PRO A 77 26.18 6.09 -3.82
C PRO A 77 25.14 4.95 -3.79
N PRO A 78 24.24 4.87 -4.79
CA PRO A 78 23.26 3.79 -4.87
C PRO A 78 23.95 2.42 -4.93
N ALA A 79 23.39 1.44 -4.22
CA ALA A 79 23.82 0.06 -4.31
C ALA A 79 23.74 -0.43 -5.76
N LYS A 80 24.73 -1.24 -6.17
CA LYS A 80 24.75 -1.86 -7.49
C LYS A 80 23.53 -2.77 -7.64
N GLU A 81 22.92 -2.75 -8.82
CA GLU A 81 21.78 -3.61 -9.14
C GLU A 81 22.11 -5.10 -8.86
N ASP A 82 21.31 -5.72 -8.01
CA ASP A 82 21.39 -7.14 -7.66
C ASP A 82 20.17 -7.86 -8.22
N LEU A 83 20.39 -8.62 -9.30
CA LEU A 83 19.36 -9.38 -9.97
C LEU A 83 18.78 -10.52 -9.13
N SER A 84 19.43 -10.87 -8.01
CA SER A 84 18.94 -11.86 -7.06
C SER A 84 17.91 -11.32 -6.07
N LEU A 85 17.71 -9.99 -6.04
CA LEU A 85 16.73 -9.32 -5.19
C LEU A 85 15.58 -8.75 -6.04
N ALA A 86 14.35 -8.95 -5.61
CA ALA A 86 13.18 -8.39 -6.29
C ALA A 86 12.17 -7.75 -5.32
N ILE A 87 11.54 -6.66 -5.76
CA ILE A 87 10.43 -6.01 -5.06
C ILE A 87 9.20 -6.12 -5.95
N PHE A 88 8.18 -6.83 -5.51
CA PHE A 88 6.86 -6.84 -6.15
C PHE A 88 6.04 -5.69 -5.60
N LEU A 89 5.57 -4.82 -6.48
CA LEU A 89 4.97 -3.55 -6.11
C LEU A 89 3.52 -3.46 -6.59
N ASP A 90 2.58 -3.29 -5.65
CA ASP A 90 1.29 -2.67 -5.98
C ASP A 90 1.42 -1.15 -6.03
N ILE A 91 0.50 -0.49 -6.72
CA ILE A 91 0.44 0.96 -6.90
C ILE A 91 -0.72 1.52 -6.08
N ASP A 92 -1.92 0.98 -6.26
CA ASP A 92 -3.10 1.33 -5.47
C ASP A 92 -2.88 0.93 -4.01
N GLY A 93 -3.21 1.82 -3.06
CA GLY A 93 -2.98 1.61 -1.63
C GLY A 93 -1.52 1.71 -1.17
N VAL A 94 -0.55 1.54 -2.08
CA VAL A 94 0.89 1.56 -1.75
C VAL A 94 1.54 2.88 -2.14
N LEU A 95 1.54 3.24 -3.42
CA LEU A 95 2.13 4.50 -3.90
C LEU A 95 1.10 5.63 -4.02
N ARG A 96 -0.18 5.30 -3.93
CA ARG A 96 -1.28 6.26 -3.84
C ARG A 96 -2.28 5.79 -2.80
N LYS A 97 -2.92 6.72 -2.12
CA LYS A 97 -3.96 6.39 -1.15
C LYS A 97 -5.19 5.84 -1.86
N LEU A 98 -5.76 4.79 -1.30
CA LEU A 98 -7.10 4.35 -1.66
C LEU A 98 -8.11 5.21 -0.89
N GLU A 99 -8.13 6.52 -1.17
CA GLU A 99 -9.13 7.40 -0.55
C GLU A 99 -10.52 6.90 -0.92
N SER A 100 -11.42 6.84 0.06
CA SER A 100 -12.84 6.66 -0.17
C SER A 100 -13.27 7.76 -1.13
N VAL A 101 -13.60 7.40 -2.38
CA VAL A 101 -13.99 8.38 -3.39
C VAL A 101 -15.16 9.18 -2.81
N PRO A 102 -15.01 10.49 -2.57
CA PRO A 102 -16.10 11.28 -2.04
C PRO A 102 -17.24 11.22 -3.07
N MET A 103 -18.36 10.64 -2.65
CA MET A 103 -19.54 10.53 -3.49
C MET A 103 -20.36 11.80 -3.28
N ILE A 104 -20.54 12.60 -4.33
CA ILE A 104 -21.52 13.69 -4.28
C ILE A 104 -22.86 13.15 -4.74
N THR A 105 -23.90 13.36 -3.94
CA THR A 105 -25.29 13.17 -4.36
C THR A 105 -25.79 14.41 -5.09
N VAL A 106 -26.01 14.31 -6.41
CA VAL A 106 -26.68 15.34 -7.22
C VAL A 106 -28.01 14.75 -7.68
N ASN A 107 -29.13 15.40 -7.32
CA ASN A 107 -30.49 14.99 -7.70
C ASN A 107 -30.83 13.51 -7.41
N GLY A 108 -30.37 12.98 -6.27
CA GLY A 108 -30.59 11.58 -5.87
C GLY A 108 -29.65 10.57 -6.56
N GLY A 109 -28.81 10.99 -7.50
CA GLY A 109 -27.74 10.19 -8.07
C GLY A 109 -26.42 10.40 -7.33
N THR A 110 -25.76 9.32 -6.90
CA THR A 110 -24.41 9.38 -6.33
C THR A 110 -23.37 9.36 -7.45
N LEU A 111 -22.65 10.48 -7.66
CA LEU A 111 -21.55 10.61 -8.60
C LEU A 111 -20.21 10.61 -7.84
N PRO A 112 -19.22 9.80 -8.26
CA PRO A 112 -17.87 9.89 -7.72
C PRO A 112 -17.25 11.23 -8.12
N LEU A 113 -16.86 12.04 -7.13
CA LEU A 113 -16.14 13.28 -7.37
C LEU A 113 -14.67 12.94 -7.68
N ASP A 114 -14.36 13.03 -8.95
CA ASP A 114 -13.03 12.95 -9.54
C ASP A 114 -12.27 11.62 -9.41
N LEU A 115 -12.27 10.88 -10.52
CA LEU A 115 -11.53 9.63 -10.71
C LEU A 115 -10.20 9.86 -11.44
N GLY A 116 -9.93 11.09 -11.90
CA GLY A 116 -9.00 11.34 -12.98
C GLY A 116 -7.56 11.64 -12.58
N ASN A 117 -7.29 12.08 -11.35
CA ASN A 117 -5.98 12.65 -11.03
C ASN A 117 -5.51 12.36 -9.59
N ARG A 118 -5.51 11.08 -9.19
CA ARG A 118 -4.87 10.69 -7.94
C ARG A 118 -3.37 10.54 -8.17
N ALA A 119 -2.65 11.63 -7.91
CA ALA A 119 -1.19 11.65 -7.97
C ALA A 119 -0.57 10.61 -7.02
N LEU A 120 0.58 10.08 -7.42
CA LEU A 120 1.41 9.25 -6.54
C LEU A 120 1.94 10.11 -5.38
N LEU A 121 2.01 9.51 -4.19
CA LEU A 121 2.49 10.17 -2.97
C LEU A 121 4.01 10.38 -3.06
N PRO A 122 4.50 11.63 -2.97
CA PRO A 122 5.93 11.91 -2.98
C PRO A 122 6.70 11.17 -1.88
N GLU A 123 6.10 11.03 -0.69
CA GLU A 123 6.69 10.33 0.45
C GLU A 123 6.82 8.83 0.19
N ALA A 124 5.82 8.21 -0.42
CA ALA A 124 5.85 6.79 -0.80
C ALA A 124 6.91 6.53 -1.87
N LEU A 125 6.98 7.42 -2.88
CA LEU A 125 8.02 7.36 -3.90
C LEU A 125 9.43 7.54 -3.32
N ARG A 126 9.59 8.46 -2.36
CA ARG A 126 10.85 8.64 -1.62
C ARG A 126 11.23 7.38 -0.83
N ALA A 127 10.26 6.75 -0.17
CA ALA A 127 10.47 5.50 0.57
C ALA A 127 10.86 4.34 -0.34
N LEU A 128 10.18 4.19 -1.49
CA LEU A 128 10.54 3.18 -2.49
C LEU A 128 11.94 3.44 -3.07
N LYS A 129 12.26 4.70 -3.38
CA LYS A 129 13.60 5.08 -3.87
C LYS A 129 14.68 4.76 -2.85
N TYR A 130 14.44 5.02 -1.56
CA TYR A 130 15.36 4.64 -0.50
C TYR A 130 15.60 3.12 -0.46
N LEU A 131 14.54 2.32 -0.52
CA LEU A 131 14.64 0.87 -0.51
C LEU A 131 15.47 0.34 -1.69
N ILE A 132 15.23 0.82 -2.91
CA ILE A 132 16.00 0.44 -4.10
C ILE A 132 17.44 0.93 -4.00
N HIS A 133 17.64 2.17 -3.57
CA HIS A 133 18.96 2.78 -3.41
C HIS A 133 19.84 1.99 -2.44
N LEU A 134 19.27 1.50 -1.34
CA LEU A 134 20.00 0.75 -0.32
C LEU A 134 20.26 -0.71 -0.71
N THR A 135 19.32 -1.35 -1.42
CA THR A 135 19.38 -2.80 -1.69
C THR A 135 19.90 -3.15 -3.07
N GLY A 136 19.79 -2.25 -4.05
CA GLY A 136 20.00 -2.56 -5.46
C GLY A 136 18.95 -3.52 -6.03
N ALA A 137 17.84 -3.74 -5.33
CA ALA A 137 16.83 -4.71 -5.74
C ALA A 137 16.07 -4.26 -6.99
N SER A 138 15.76 -5.24 -7.84
CA SER A 138 14.99 -5.02 -9.06
C SER A 138 13.50 -4.84 -8.78
N LEU A 139 12.85 -3.90 -9.46
CA LEU A 139 11.43 -3.58 -9.25
C LEU A 139 10.55 -4.32 -10.27
N VAL A 140 9.51 -5.02 -9.79
CA VAL A 140 8.53 -5.74 -10.60
C VAL A 140 7.14 -5.22 -10.29
N VAL A 141 6.41 -4.73 -11.30
CA VAL A 141 5.04 -4.24 -11.09
C VAL A 141 4.10 -5.42 -10.95
N SER A 142 3.46 -5.51 -9.79
CA SER A 142 2.46 -6.49 -9.44
C SER A 142 1.19 -5.77 -9.00
N SER A 143 0.63 -4.94 -9.89
CA SER A 143 -0.53 -4.08 -9.64
C SER A 143 -1.58 -4.24 -10.74
N GLU A 144 -2.87 -4.03 -10.47
CA GLU A 144 -3.91 -4.05 -11.51
C GLU A 144 -3.64 -3.06 -12.65
N TRP A 145 -2.85 -2.02 -12.41
CA TRP A 145 -2.40 -1.05 -13.42
C TRP A 145 -1.74 -1.71 -14.63
N ARG A 146 -1.04 -2.83 -14.45
CA ARG A 146 -0.37 -3.55 -15.56
C ARG A 146 -1.34 -4.11 -16.61
N ARG A 147 -2.65 -4.17 -16.30
CA ARG A 147 -3.69 -4.60 -17.24
C ARG A 147 -4.08 -3.52 -18.25
N SER A 148 -3.72 -2.26 -18.00
CA SER A 148 -3.96 -1.13 -18.90
C SER A 148 -2.62 -0.52 -19.29
N SER A 149 -2.32 -0.49 -20.60
CA SER A 149 -1.05 0.06 -21.10
C SER A 149 -0.85 1.51 -20.69
N SER A 150 -1.91 2.32 -20.66
CA SER A 150 -1.83 3.73 -20.27
C SER A 150 -1.46 3.91 -18.80
N LEU A 151 -2.09 3.13 -17.91
CA LEU A 151 -1.81 3.19 -16.47
C LEU A 151 -0.40 2.66 -16.18
N LEU A 152 0.00 1.57 -16.83
CA LEU A 152 1.35 1.04 -16.71
C LEU A 152 2.40 2.07 -17.15
N GLU A 153 2.19 2.73 -18.28
CA GLU A 153 3.10 3.76 -18.80
C GLU A 153 3.18 4.97 -17.87
N GLU A 154 2.06 5.39 -17.28
CA GLU A 154 2.01 6.45 -16.26
C GLU A 154 2.88 6.09 -15.05
N ALA A 155 2.68 4.90 -14.47
CA ALA A 155 3.47 4.43 -13.34
C ALA A 155 4.96 4.31 -13.68
N GLN A 156 5.30 3.74 -14.84
CA GLN A 156 6.68 3.63 -15.28
C GLN A 156 7.33 4.99 -15.53
N THR A 157 6.59 5.95 -16.08
CA THR A 157 7.08 7.32 -16.29
C THR A 157 7.40 7.99 -14.96
N ALA A 158 6.53 7.89 -13.97
CA ALA A 158 6.77 8.43 -12.64
C ALA A 158 7.98 7.77 -11.94
N LEU A 159 8.12 6.45 -12.05
CA LEU A 159 9.27 5.72 -11.48
C LEU A 159 10.59 6.08 -12.20
N ARG A 160 10.59 6.16 -13.54
CA ARG A 160 11.76 6.55 -14.34
C ARG A 160 12.21 7.98 -14.05
N ALA A 161 11.29 8.91 -13.83
CA ALA A 161 11.61 10.29 -13.46
C ALA A 161 12.43 10.38 -12.16
N LEU A 162 12.33 9.37 -11.29
CA LEU A 162 13.09 9.27 -10.05
C LEU A 162 14.36 8.43 -10.15
N GLY A 163 14.68 7.92 -11.35
CA GLY A 163 15.80 7.03 -11.62
C GLY A 163 15.55 5.56 -11.25
N MET A 164 14.30 5.17 -11.01
CA MET A 164 13.93 3.78 -10.69
C MET A 164 13.53 3.03 -11.95
N ARG A 165 14.21 1.92 -12.25
CA ARG A 165 13.91 1.08 -13.41
C ARG A 165 13.01 -0.09 -13.02
N VAL A 166 11.93 -0.28 -13.78
CA VAL A 166 11.09 -1.48 -13.69
C VAL A 166 11.72 -2.59 -14.53
N ARG A 167 11.99 -3.73 -13.90
CA ARG A 167 12.54 -4.93 -14.56
C ARG A 167 11.49 -5.69 -15.36
N GLY A 168 10.26 -5.71 -14.87
CA GLY A 168 9.16 -6.41 -15.53
C GLY A 168 7.83 -6.21 -14.83
N VAL A 169 6.84 -6.96 -15.28
CA VAL A 169 5.50 -7.01 -14.70
C VAL A 169 5.11 -8.46 -14.46
N THR A 170 4.31 -8.73 -13.42
CA THR A 170 3.79 -10.09 -13.20
C THR A 170 2.78 -10.47 -14.29
N PRO A 171 2.68 -11.76 -14.65
CA PRO A 171 1.71 -12.21 -15.64
C PRO A 171 0.28 -11.91 -15.19
N VAL A 172 -0.64 -11.91 -16.16
CA VAL A 172 -2.06 -11.64 -15.93
C VAL A 172 -2.80 -12.97 -15.92
N LEU A 173 -3.04 -13.51 -14.72
CA LEU A 173 -3.74 -14.79 -14.58
C LEU A 173 -5.25 -14.56 -14.41
N ARG A 174 -6.03 -15.61 -14.72
CA ARG A 174 -7.47 -15.61 -14.48
C ARG A 174 -7.76 -15.85 -12.98
N PRO A 175 -8.71 -15.10 -12.39
CA PRO A 175 -9.20 -15.42 -11.04
C PRO A 175 -9.79 -16.82 -10.99
N ARG A 176 -9.66 -17.47 -9.83
CA ARG A 176 -10.32 -18.75 -9.55
C ARG A 176 -11.77 -18.53 -9.17
N GLU A 177 -12.69 -19.07 -9.97
CA GLU A 177 -14.14 -18.89 -9.79
C GLU A 177 -14.73 -19.76 -8.67
N ASP A 178 -14.00 -20.81 -8.27
CA ASP A 178 -14.35 -21.72 -7.19
C ASP A 178 -14.12 -21.14 -5.79
N LEU A 179 -13.39 -20.02 -5.68
CA LEU A 179 -13.13 -19.35 -4.40
C LEU A 179 -14.27 -18.38 -4.05
N PHE A 180 -14.90 -18.58 -2.90
CA PHE A 180 -15.93 -17.69 -2.36
C PHE A 180 -15.96 -17.77 -0.84
N VAL A 181 -16.36 -16.68 -0.20
CA VAL A 181 -16.60 -16.58 1.24
C VAL A 181 -18.10 -16.57 1.47
N GLY A 182 -18.57 -17.35 2.45
CA GLY A 182 -20.00 -17.54 2.70
C GLY A 182 -20.55 -18.77 1.98
N THR A 183 -21.83 -18.75 1.63
CA THR A 183 -22.48 -19.86 0.94
C THR A 183 -22.61 -19.57 -0.56
N LYS A 184 -22.80 -20.61 -1.38
CA LYS A 184 -23.08 -20.40 -2.82
C LYS A 184 -24.36 -19.59 -3.06
N LEU A 185 -25.33 -19.71 -2.14
CA LEU A 185 -26.62 -19.02 -2.20
C LEU A 185 -26.50 -17.57 -1.73
N ASP A 186 -25.62 -17.30 -0.77
CA ASP A 186 -25.35 -15.97 -0.23
C ASP A 186 -23.85 -15.76 0.01
N PRO A 187 -23.11 -15.33 -1.03
CA PRO A 187 -21.69 -15.06 -0.91
C PRO A 187 -21.46 -13.66 -0.33
N ASP A 188 -20.51 -13.55 0.60
CA ASP A 188 -19.94 -12.25 0.93
C ASP A 188 -19.12 -11.80 -0.28
N LYS A 189 -19.73 -10.94 -1.10
CA LYS A 189 -19.13 -10.47 -2.35
C LYS A 189 -17.81 -9.74 -2.12
N GLN A 190 -17.67 -8.99 -1.03
CA GLN A 190 -16.46 -8.21 -0.79
C GLN A 190 -15.32 -9.09 -0.30
N ALA A 191 -15.59 -9.95 0.69
CA ALA A 191 -14.62 -10.91 1.16
C ALA A 191 -14.20 -11.87 0.02
N THR A 192 -15.16 -12.31 -0.80
CA THR A 192 -14.90 -13.13 -1.99
C THR A 192 -13.99 -12.41 -3.00
N LEU A 193 -14.22 -11.13 -3.28
CA LEU A 193 -13.36 -10.37 -4.19
C LEU A 193 -11.94 -10.21 -3.65
N ARG A 194 -11.80 -9.83 -2.38
CA ARG A 194 -10.48 -9.72 -1.71
C ARG A 194 -9.73 -11.03 -1.75
N LEU A 195 -10.38 -12.14 -1.38
CA LEU A 195 -9.83 -13.49 -1.47
C LEU A 195 -9.34 -13.81 -2.88
N ARG A 196 -10.19 -13.61 -3.90
CA ARG A 196 -9.83 -13.89 -5.30
C ARG A 196 -8.68 -13.02 -5.79
N TRP A 197 -8.61 -11.77 -5.36
CA TRP A 197 -7.53 -10.88 -5.76
C TRP A 197 -6.21 -11.24 -5.10
N ALA A 198 -6.21 -11.48 -3.79
CA ALA A 198 -5.03 -11.91 -3.04
C ALA A 198 -4.47 -13.24 -3.58
N GLU A 199 -5.35 -14.24 -3.78
CA GLU A 199 -4.96 -15.54 -4.31
C GLU A 199 -4.37 -15.44 -5.73
N ARG A 200 -5.02 -14.67 -6.61
CA ARG A 200 -4.54 -14.45 -7.97
C ARG A 200 -3.18 -13.75 -7.95
N ARG A 201 -3.03 -12.69 -7.14
CA ARG A 201 -1.78 -11.92 -7.01
C ARG A 201 -0.63 -12.81 -6.54
N ALA A 202 -0.88 -13.69 -5.56
CA ALA A 202 0.07 -14.67 -5.08
C ALA A 202 0.53 -15.67 -6.18
N ARG A 203 -0.40 -16.16 -7.01
CA ARG A 203 -0.07 -17.01 -8.17
C ARG A 203 0.73 -16.27 -9.23
N GLU A 204 0.38 -15.02 -9.52
CA GLU A 204 1.07 -14.19 -10.52
C GLU A 204 2.52 -13.90 -10.11
N ILE A 205 2.75 -13.53 -8.85
CA ILE A 205 4.09 -13.39 -8.27
C ILE A 205 4.85 -14.72 -8.35
N THR A 206 4.19 -15.83 -7.99
CA THR A 206 4.81 -17.16 -8.05
C THR A 206 5.23 -17.54 -9.47
N ALA A 207 4.35 -17.34 -10.45
CA ALA A 207 4.64 -17.65 -11.86
C ALA A 207 5.83 -16.82 -12.37
N TRP A 208 5.87 -15.52 -12.06
CA TRP A 208 7.01 -14.67 -12.41
C TRP A 208 8.32 -15.19 -11.79
N LEU A 209 8.30 -15.57 -10.51
CA LEU A 209 9.49 -16.13 -9.83
C LEU A 209 9.94 -17.50 -10.37
N GLN A 210 9.03 -18.28 -10.96
CA GLN A 210 9.38 -19.54 -11.62
C GLN A 210 10.14 -19.33 -12.92
N GLU A 211 9.89 -18.22 -13.61
CA GLU A 211 10.59 -17.81 -14.83
C GLU A 211 11.92 -17.08 -14.52
N HIS A 212 12.03 -16.48 -13.33
CA HIS A 212 13.19 -15.68 -12.91
C HIS A 212 13.94 -16.35 -11.74
N ARG A 213 14.57 -17.49 -12.03
CA ARG A 213 15.25 -18.36 -11.03
C ARG A 213 16.48 -17.71 -10.39
N GLU A 214 17.02 -16.69 -11.01
CA GLU A 214 18.09 -15.85 -10.47
C GLU A 214 17.65 -15.10 -9.21
N VAL A 215 16.34 -14.84 -9.02
CA VAL A 215 15.79 -14.14 -7.85
C VAL A 215 15.74 -15.08 -6.62
N ARG A 216 16.59 -14.79 -5.64
CA ARG A 216 16.76 -15.56 -4.40
C ARG A 216 16.02 -14.96 -3.22
N HIS A 217 15.89 -13.64 -3.17
CA HIS A 217 15.16 -12.93 -2.12
C HIS A 217 14.19 -11.95 -2.76
N TRP A 218 13.00 -11.84 -2.18
CA TRP A 218 12.01 -10.89 -2.65
C TRP A 218 11.08 -10.49 -1.51
N ILE A 219 10.38 -9.39 -1.75
CA ILE A 219 9.30 -8.92 -0.91
C ILE A 219 8.14 -8.45 -1.80
N ALA A 220 6.92 -8.50 -1.27
CA ALA A 220 5.75 -7.88 -1.86
C ALA A 220 5.33 -6.68 -1.00
N LEU A 221 5.23 -5.51 -1.63
CA LEU A 221 4.66 -4.30 -1.07
C LEU A 221 3.24 -4.18 -1.63
N ASP A 222 2.24 -4.50 -0.83
CA ASP A 222 0.85 -4.64 -1.30
C ASP A 222 -0.11 -4.19 -0.19
N ASP A 223 -1.26 -3.62 -0.55
CA ASP A 223 -2.33 -3.25 0.37
C ASP A 223 -3.33 -4.41 0.59
N LEU A 224 -3.26 -5.44 -0.24
CA LEU A 224 -3.98 -6.69 -0.04
C LEU A 224 -3.21 -7.62 0.89
N ASP A 225 -3.92 -8.22 1.85
CA ASP A 225 -3.38 -9.30 2.66
C ASP A 225 -3.21 -10.58 1.82
N LEU A 226 -2.01 -10.74 1.26
CA LEU A 226 -1.64 -11.91 0.46
C LEU A 226 -1.49 -13.18 1.32
N THR A 227 -1.47 -13.09 2.65
CA THR A 227 -1.34 -14.27 3.52
C THR A 227 -2.59 -15.15 3.51
N ILE A 228 -3.73 -14.59 3.10
CA ILE A 228 -4.97 -15.35 2.83
C ILE A 228 -4.71 -16.45 1.79
N ALA A 229 -3.82 -16.20 0.82
CA ALA A 229 -3.44 -17.19 -0.19
C ALA A 229 -2.58 -18.35 0.37
N ASP A 230 -2.08 -18.24 1.60
CA ASP A 230 -1.27 -19.28 2.25
C ASP A 230 -2.11 -20.34 2.98
N GLU A 231 -3.39 -20.04 3.22
CA GLU A 231 -4.33 -20.96 3.88
C GLU A 231 -4.44 -22.28 3.11
N ALA A 232 -4.39 -23.41 3.83
CA ALA A 232 -4.34 -24.73 3.21
C ALA A 232 -5.53 -25.03 2.28
N ALA A 233 -6.70 -24.45 2.57
CA ALA A 233 -7.90 -24.61 1.75
C ALA A 233 -7.87 -23.79 0.44
N ILE A 234 -7.08 -22.72 0.39
CA ILE A 234 -7.04 -21.77 -0.72
C ILE A 234 -5.79 -22.02 -1.59
N ARG A 235 -4.64 -22.22 -0.93
CA ARG A 235 -3.32 -22.28 -1.54
C ARG A 235 -3.21 -23.40 -2.58
N SER A 236 -2.94 -23.05 -3.83
CA SER A 236 -2.57 -24.04 -4.84
C SER A 236 -1.21 -24.66 -4.52
N ALA A 237 -1.00 -25.92 -4.93
CA ALA A 237 0.22 -26.67 -4.62
C ALA A 237 1.50 -25.93 -5.04
N ASP A 238 1.43 -25.27 -6.21
CA ASP A 238 2.55 -24.58 -6.85
C ASP A 238 2.76 -23.15 -6.33
N THR A 239 1.76 -22.56 -5.66
CA THR A 239 1.85 -21.20 -5.10
C THR A 239 2.83 -21.17 -3.93
N LEU A 240 3.77 -20.22 -3.99
CA LEU A 240 4.69 -19.94 -2.89
C LEU A 240 3.95 -19.34 -1.70
N LYS A 241 4.51 -19.50 -0.50
CA LYS A 241 3.98 -18.81 0.68
C LYS A 241 4.30 -17.32 0.60
N MET A 242 3.31 -16.47 0.81
CA MET A 242 3.41 -15.01 0.72
C MET A 242 3.77 -14.38 2.07
N GLY A 243 3.24 -14.90 3.18
CA GLY A 243 3.37 -14.30 4.50
C GLY A 243 4.80 -13.91 4.91
N PRO A 244 5.81 -14.79 4.76
CA PRO A 244 7.20 -14.45 5.11
C PRO A 244 7.84 -13.32 4.30
N PHE A 245 7.21 -12.90 3.20
CA PHE A 245 7.75 -11.93 2.23
C PHE A 245 6.80 -10.75 2.00
N LEU A 246 5.66 -10.68 2.69
CA LEU A 246 4.68 -9.61 2.55
C LEU A 246 4.97 -8.48 3.53
N VAL A 247 5.02 -7.26 3.01
CA VAL A 247 4.88 -6.03 3.78
C VAL A 247 3.51 -5.46 3.46
N LEU A 248 2.56 -5.69 4.37
CA LEU A 248 1.19 -5.21 4.24
C LEU A 248 1.19 -3.70 4.48
N VAL A 249 0.75 -2.94 3.47
CA VAL A 249 0.69 -1.47 3.52
C VAL A 249 -0.74 -1.02 3.80
N ASP A 250 -0.91 -0.11 4.75
CA ASP A 250 -2.21 0.51 5.00
C ASP A 250 -2.60 1.40 3.80
N PRO A 251 -3.72 1.11 3.10
CA PRO A 251 -4.12 1.83 1.90
C PRO A 251 -4.48 3.30 2.13
N GLU A 252 -4.76 3.72 3.37
CA GLU A 252 -5.04 5.12 3.72
C GLU A 252 -3.76 5.92 3.97
N VAL A 253 -2.66 5.24 4.29
CA VAL A 253 -1.36 5.84 4.60
C VAL A 253 -0.43 5.80 3.39
N GLY A 254 -0.35 4.65 2.72
CA GLY A 254 0.64 4.36 1.70
C GLY A 254 1.98 3.87 2.25
N LEU A 255 2.94 3.67 1.36
CA LEU A 255 4.29 3.21 1.71
C LEU A 255 5.01 4.28 2.53
N THR A 256 5.54 3.88 3.69
CA THR A 256 6.26 4.79 4.60
C THR A 256 7.75 4.46 4.64
N MET A 257 8.55 5.37 5.19
CA MET A 257 9.96 5.09 5.47
C MET A 257 10.17 3.90 6.41
N SER A 258 9.23 3.63 7.32
CA SER A 258 9.30 2.47 8.21
C SER A 258 9.19 1.17 7.41
N HIS A 259 8.22 1.10 6.49
CA HIS A 259 8.06 -0.05 5.58
C HIS A 259 9.33 -0.28 4.75
N ALA A 260 9.91 0.79 4.20
CA ALA A 260 11.13 0.72 3.39
C ALA A 260 12.34 0.22 4.20
N ARG A 261 12.51 0.63 5.46
CA ARG A 261 13.59 0.14 6.32
C ARG A 261 13.42 -1.35 6.64
N GLN A 262 12.24 -1.75 7.10
CA GLN A 262 11.92 -3.16 7.35
C GLN A 262 12.17 -4.04 6.12
N SER A 263 11.69 -3.58 4.97
CA SER A 263 11.89 -4.22 3.67
C SER A 263 13.37 -4.41 3.31
N SER A 264 14.19 -3.37 3.55
CA SER A 264 15.61 -3.42 3.25
C SER A 264 16.35 -4.42 4.14
N GLU A 265 16.00 -4.48 5.43
CA GLU A 265 16.56 -5.46 6.36
C GLU A 265 16.22 -6.88 5.92
N TRP A 266 14.97 -7.13 5.50
CA TRP A 266 14.55 -8.45 5.04
C TRP A 266 15.27 -8.90 3.77
N LEU A 267 15.44 -8.00 2.80
CA LEU A 267 16.17 -8.29 1.57
C LEU A 267 17.67 -8.52 1.83
N LEU A 268 18.28 -7.75 2.74
CA LEU A 268 19.71 -7.82 3.04
C LEU A 268 20.08 -8.92 4.03
N ALA A 269 19.13 -9.44 4.81
CA ALA A 269 19.40 -10.41 5.88
C ALA A 269 19.99 -11.76 5.41
N LYS A 270 20.14 -12.01 4.09
CA LYS A 270 20.75 -13.21 3.48
C LYS A 270 20.35 -14.54 4.12
N LYS A 271 19.19 -14.64 4.78
CA LYS A 271 18.72 -15.91 5.34
C LYS A 271 18.54 -16.88 4.17
N GLU A 272 19.27 -17.98 4.20
CA GLU A 272 19.20 -19.00 3.16
C GLU A 272 17.79 -19.60 3.13
N ARG A 273 17.24 -19.77 1.92
CA ARG A 273 15.96 -20.43 1.74
C ARG A 273 16.08 -21.92 2.06
N PRO A 274 15.09 -22.53 2.75
CA PRO A 274 14.87 -23.97 2.59
C PRO A 274 14.51 -24.21 1.13
N ARG A 275 15.46 -24.75 0.35
CA ARG A 275 15.19 -25.20 -1.02
C ARG A 275 14.09 -26.25 -0.92
N LYS A 276 12.91 -26.00 -1.54
CA LYS A 276 11.98 -27.10 -1.80
C LYS A 276 12.77 -28.12 -2.60
N MET A 277 13.05 -29.28 -2.01
CA MET A 277 13.63 -30.39 -2.76
C MET A 277 12.69 -30.64 -3.93
N ALA A 278 13.21 -30.54 -5.15
CA ALA A 278 12.47 -30.94 -6.32
C ALA A 278 11.96 -32.35 -6.05
N ARG A 279 10.64 -32.56 -6.12
CA ARG A 279 10.11 -33.92 -6.19
C ARG A 279 10.56 -34.47 -7.54
N THR A 280 11.69 -35.18 -7.53
CA THR A 280 12.10 -36.12 -8.58
C THR A 280 11.09 -37.25 -8.68
#